data_AF-A0A369QK81-F1
#
_entry.id   AF-A0A369QK81-F1
#
_cell.length_a   1.000
_cell.length_b   1.000
_cell.length_c   1.000
_cell.angle_alpha   90.00
_cell.angle_beta   90.00
_cell.angle_gamma   90.00
#
_symmetry.space_group_name_H-M   'P 1'
#
loop_
_entity.id
_entity.type
_entity.pdbx_description
1 polymer ?
#
loop_
_entity_poly.entity_id
_entity_poly.type
_entity_poly.pdbx_seq_one_letter_code
_entity_poly.pdbx_strand_id
1 'polypeptide(L)'
;MASTLPTRLLLQNLTHYLAGLVLLLKGITKLAYYPEHRFYVLAFLLAGCIIVCGTFFHHTLEKRFRYITALFHLIEAGALFLLGYLYAHEGKQYLPYPIYAAAVMFFIAAMLGIIRHRSSLPHV
;
A
#
# COMPACT_ATOMS: atom_id res chain seq x y z
N MET A 1 9.44 20.39 22.93
CA MET A 1 10.22 20.32 21.68
C MET A 1 9.34 19.71 20.61
N ALA A 2 8.69 20.55 19.79
CA ALA A 2 7.91 20.09 18.65
C ALA A 2 8.89 19.67 17.55
N SER A 3 9.06 18.38 17.35
CA SER A 3 9.80 17.84 16.20
C SER A 3 8.98 18.15 14.95
N THR A 4 9.40 19.17 14.19
CA THR A 4 8.89 19.39 12.84
C THR A 4 9.39 18.23 11.97
N LEU A 5 8.62 17.14 11.92
CA LEU A 5 8.85 16.07 10.97
C LEU A 5 8.91 16.68 9.57
N PRO A 6 9.94 16.38 8.76
CA PRO A 6 10.08 16.98 7.44
C PRO A 6 8.84 16.65 6.62
N THR A 7 8.27 17.66 5.96
CA THR A 7 6.95 17.64 5.32
C THR A 7 6.74 16.44 4.38
N ARG A 8 7.83 15.93 3.78
CA ARG A 8 7.84 14.75 2.90
C ARG A 8 7.50 13.44 3.64
N LEU A 9 8.06 13.22 4.84
CA LEU A 9 7.76 12.03 5.65
C LEU A 9 6.31 12.04 6.14
N LEU A 10 5.81 13.24 6.46
CA LEU A 10 4.44 13.42 6.94
C LEU A 10 3.42 13.14 5.82
N LEU A 11 3.67 13.65 4.60
CA LEU A 11 2.86 13.33 3.43
C LEU A 11 2.85 11.83 3.12
N GLN A 12 4.03 11.20 3.16
CA GLN A 12 4.16 9.78 2.85
C GLN A 12 3.40 8.89 3.87
N ASN A 13 3.56 9.18 5.16
CA ASN A 13 2.81 8.48 6.20
C ASN A 13 1.31 8.69 6.05
N LEU A 14 0.89 9.92 5.73
CA LEU A 14 -0.52 10.23 5.49
C LEU A 14 -1.08 9.43 4.31
N THR A 15 -0.34 9.34 3.20
CA THR A 15 -0.78 8.54 2.04
C THR A 15 -0.92 7.07 2.37
N HIS A 16 0.00 6.49 3.15
CA HIS A 16 -0.11 5.09 3.58
C HIS A 16 -1.31 4.88 4.52
N TYR A 17 -1.53 5.77 5.49
CA TYR A 17 -2.72 5.67 6.35
C TYR A 17 -4.04 5.77 5.57
N LEU A 18 -4.12 6.70 4.61
CA LEU A 18 -5.30 6.84 3.77
C LEU A 18 -5.53 5.61 2.89
N ALA A 19 -4.47 5.08 2.27
CA ALA A 19 -4.55 3.86 1.47
C ALA A 19 -5.02 2.67 2.31
N GLY A 20 -4.41 2.47 3.48
CA GLY A 20 -4.79 1.41 4.42
C GLY A 20 -6.25 1.54 4.88
N LEU A 21 -6.70 2.75 5.22
CA LEU A 21 -8.08 3.01 5.61
C LEU A 21 -9.07 2.71 4.48
N VAL A 22 -8.78 3.13 3.25
CA VAL A 22 -9.63 2.85 2.08
C VAL A 22 -9.77 1.36 1.84
N LEU A 23 -8.68 0.60 1.97
CA LEU A 23 -8.69 -0.86 1.83
C LEU A 23 -9.50 -1.52 2.95
N LEU A 24 -9.36 -1.07 4.21
CA LEU A 24 -10.18 -1.55 5.32
C LEU A 24 -11.66 -1.29 5.09
N LEU A 25 -12.04 -0.07 4.71
CA LEU A 25 -13.43 0.28 4.40
C LEU A 25 -13.97 -0.55 3.23
N LYS A 26 -13.16 -0.82 2.20
CA LYS A 26 -13.56 -1.68 1.09
C LYS A 26 -13.73 -3.14 1.53
N GLY A 27 -12.87 -3.64 2.40
CA GLY A 27 -13.00 -4.97 3.00
C GLY A 27 -14.28 -5.12 3.83
N ILE A 28 -14.56 -4.14 4.71
CA ILE A 28 -15.76 -4.13 5.56
C ILE A 28 -17.04 -4.03 4.72
N THR A 29 -17.07 -3.14 3.72
CA THR A 29 -18.23 -3.02 2.83
C THR A 29 -18.46 -4.32 2.04
N LYS A 30 -17.42 -4.97 1.53
CA LYS A 30 -17.59 -6.27 0.87
C LYS A 30 -18.06 -7.36 1.83
N LEU A 31 -17.58 -7.37 3.08
CA LEU A 31 -18.04 -8.30 4.11
C LEU A 31 -19.53 -8.15 4.39
N ALA A 32 -20.04 -6.91 4.43
CA ALA A 32 -21.43 -6.62 4.72
C ALA A 32 -22.39 -6.95 3.58
N TYR A 33 -22.00 -6.71 2.32
CA TYR A 33 -22.91 -6.81 1.17
C TYR A 33 -22.71 -8.06 0.30
N TYR A 34 -21.55 -8.72 0.35
CA TYR A 34 -21.22 -9.85 -0.55
C TYR A 34 -20.40 -10.93 0.17
N PRO A 35 -21.03 -11.70 1.08
CA PRO A 35 -20.34 -12.70 1.90
C PRO A 35 -19.75 -13.87 1.12
N GLU A 36 -20.16 -14.11 -0.13
CA GLU A 36 -19.54 -15.09 -1.04
C GLU A 36 -18.12 -14.71 -1.50
N HIS A 37 -17.73 -13.43 -1.41
CA HIS A 37 -16.43 -12.94 -1.86
C HIS A 37 -15.37 -12.89 -0.73
N ARG A 38 -15.36 -13.92 0.13
CA ARG A 38 -14.51 -13.99 1.35
C ARG A 38 -13.03 -13.77 1.09
N PHE A 39 -12.52 -14.24 -0.05
CA PHE A 39 -11.11 -14.06 -0.43
C PHE A 39 -10.74 -12.57 -0.58
N TYR A 40 -11.55 -11.80 -1.32
CA TYR A 40 -11.30 -10.37 -1.54
C TYR A 40 -11.45 -9.57 -0.24
N VAL A 41 -12.45 -9.92 0.58
CA VAL A 41 -12.63 -9.33 1.91
C VAL A 41 -11.37 -9.52 2.75
N LEU A 42 -10.89 -10.77 2.86
CA LEU A 42 -9.71 -11.09 3.64
C LEU A 42 -8.47 -10.39 3.09
N ALA A 43 -8.29 -10.38 1.76
CA ALA A 43 -7.16 -9.72 1.12
C ALA A 43 -7.13 -8.21 1.40
N PHE A 44 -8.26 -7.50 1.28
CA PHE A 44 -8.32 -6.06 1.58
C PHE A 44 -8.15 -5.75 3.06
N LEU A 45 -8.75 -6.55 3.95
CA LEU A 45 -8.61 -6.37 5.39
C LEU A 45 -7.16 -6.61 5.84
N LEU A 46 -6.53 -7.68 5.35
CA LEU A 46 -5.12 -7.97 5.67
C LEU A 46 -4.19 -6.90 5.10
N ALA A 47 -4.35 -6.52 3.83
CA ALA A 47 -3.54 -5.47 3.22
C ALA A 47 -3.70 -4.14 3.98
N GLY A 48 -4.94 -3.75 4.29
CA GLY A 48 -5.25 -2.55 5.06
C GLY A 48 -4.62 -2.57 6.46
N CYS A 49 -4.76 -3.69 7.19
CA CYS A 49 -4.12 -3.86 8.50
C CYS A 49 -2.59 -3.79 8.40
N ILE A 50 -1.98 -4.47 7.44
CA ILE A 50 -0.52 -4.45 7.26
C ILE A 50 -0.03 -3.05 6.95
N ILE A 51 -0.73 -2.29 6.09
CA ILE A 51 -0.37 -0.92 5.76
C ILE A 51 -0.53 0.00 6.98
N VAL A 52 -1.67 -0.06 7.69
CA VAL A 52 -1.92 0.80 8.87
C VAL A 52 -0.94 0.49 10.00
N CYS A 53 -0.82 -0.78 10.41
CA CYS A 53 0.11 -1.19 11.45
C CYS A 53 1.55 -0.90 11.03
N GLY A 54 1.88 -1.18 9.77
CA GLY A 54 3.21 -0.97 9.24
C GLY A 54 3.61 0.51 9.15
N THR A 55 2.66 1.40 8.84
CA THR A 55 2.86 2.85 8.89
C THR A 55 3.04 3.33 10.33
N PHE A 56 2.26 2.79 11.27
CA PHE A 56 2.40 3.09 12.71
C PHE A 56 3.77 2.69 13.25
N PHE A 57 4.25 1.50 12.88
CA PHE A 57 5.56 0.99 13.28
C PHE A 57 6.69 1.40 12.33
N HIS A 58 6.44 2.26 11.33
CA HIS A 58 7.41 2.55 10.26
C HIS A 58 8.75 3.03 10.82
N HIS A 59 8.74 3.91 11.82
CA HIS A 59 9.96 4.41 12.44
C HIS A 59 10.77 3.31 13.16
N THR A 60 10.11 2.32 13.73
CA THR A 60 10.77 1.19 14.40
C THR A 60 11.26 0.16 13.37
N LEU A 61 10.48 -0.07 12.31
CA LEU A 61 10.79 -1.02 11.26
C LEU A 61 11.91 -0.53 10.34
N GLU A 62 11.96 0.76 10.01
CA GLU A 62 13.01 1.36 9.17
C GLU A 62 14.39 1.22 9.82
N LYS A 63 14.48 1.29 11.15
CA LYS A 63 15.72 1.05 11.90
C LYS A 63 16.23 -0.39 11.78
N ARG A 64 15.35 -1.35 11.50
CA ARG A 64 15.67 -2.80 11.48
C ARG A 64 15.71 -3.38 10.06
N PHE A 65 14.91 -2.86 9.15
CA PHE A 65 14.72 -3.39 7.81
C PHE A 65 14.90 -2.28 6.77
N ARG A 66 16.06 -2.30 6.11
CA ARG A 66 16.45 -1.33 5.08
C ARG A 66 15.53 -1.30 3.84
N TYR A 67 14.75 -2.34 3.60
CA TYR A 67 13.85 -2.44 2.43
C TYR A 67 12.37 -2.23 2.78
N ILE A 68 12.05 -1.83 4.01
CA ILE A 68 10.66 -1.80 4.47
C ILE A 68 9.78 -0.86 3.64
N THR A 69 10.32 0.29 3.25
CA THR A 69 9.60 1.27 2.42
C THR A 69 9.28 0.72 1.04
N ALA A 70 10.20 -0.02 0.42
CA ALA A 70 9.93 -0.67 -0.86
C ALA A 70 8.88 -1.80 -0.72
N LEU A 71 8.90 -2.52 0.40
CA LEU A 71 7.91 -3.56 0.68
C LEU A 71 6.50 -2.98 0.86
N PHE A 72 6.35 -1.84 1.54
CA PHE A 72 5.04 -1.17 1.67
C PHE A 72 4.46 -0.78 0.32
N HIS A 73 5.25 -0.13 -0.53
CA HIS A 73 4.83 0.23 -1.89
C HIS A 73 4.46 -0.99 -2.72
N LEU A 74 5.14 -2.13 -2.54
CA LEU A 74 4.81 -3.38 -3.22
C LEU A 74 3.46 -3.95 -2.76
N ILE A 75 3.20 -3.93 -1.45
CA ILE A 75 1.92 -4.37 -0.88
C ILE A 75 0.78 -3.46 -1.35
N GLU A 76 0.99 -2.14 -1.35
CA GLU A 76 0.03 -1.16 -1.87
C GLU A 76 -0.27 -1.36 -3.34
N ALA A 77 0.77 -1.57 -4.17
CA ALA A 77 0.60 -1.87 -5.58
C ALA A 77 -0.24 -3.13 -5.78
N GLY A 78 0.07 -4.22 -5.07
CA GLY A 78 -0.69 -5.46 -5.13
C GLY A 78 -2.15 -5.29 -4.72
N ALA A 79 -2.40 -4.56 -3.62
CA ALA A 79 -3.75 -4.28 -3.15
C ALA A 79 -4.56 -3.43 -4.15
N LEU A 80 -3.93 -2.44 -4.79
CA LEU A 80 -4.56 -1.60 -5.81
C LEU A 80 -4.81 -2.38 -7.10
N PHE A 81 -3.91 -3.27 -7.51
CA PHE A 81 -4.18 -4.18 -8.63
C PHE A 81 -5.41 -5.05 -8.37
N LEU A 82 -5.50 -5.64 -7.17
CA LEU A 82 -6.66 -6.43 -6.77
C LEU A 82 -7.95 -5.59 -6.72
N LEU A 83 -7.86 -4.34 -6.26
CA LEU A 83 -8.98 -3.41 -6.21
C LEU A 83 -9.46 -3.01 -7.62
N GLY A 84 -8.52 -2.71 -8.52
CA GLY A 84 -8.82 -2.42 -9.92
C GLY A 84 -9.49 -3.62 -10.61
N TYR A 85 -9.00 -4.82 -10.35
CA TYR A 85 -9.59 -6.06 -10.87
C TYR A 85 -11.02 -6.26 -10.37
N LEU A 86 -11.25 -6.05 -9.06
CA LEU A 86 -12.58 -6.13 -8.50
C LEU A 86 -13.53 -5.09 -9.13
N TYR A 87 -13.09 -3.85 -9.32
CA TYR A 87 -13.92 -2.83 -9.95
C TYR A 87 -14.25 -3.11 -11.41
N ALA A 88 -13.32 -3.71 -12.16
CA ALA A 88 -13.59 -4.17 -13.52
C ALA A 88 -14.68 -5.28 -13.50
N HIS A 89 -14.57 -6.23 -12.58
CA HIS A 89 -15.58 -7.29 -12.40
C HIS A 89 -16.93 -6.79 -11.87
N GLU A 90 -16.95 -5.72 -11.06
CA GLU A 90 -18.18 -5.05 -10.61
C GLU A 90 -18.83 -4.19 -11.72
N GLY A 91 -18.30 -4.20 -12.95
CA GLY A 91 -18.83 -3.46 -14.09
C GLY A 91 -18.56 -1.95 -14.06
N LYS A 92 -17.67 -1.48 -13.18
CA LYS A 92 -17.31 -0.06 -13.12
C LYS A 92 -16.34 0.25 -14.24
N GLN A 93 -16.81 0.89 -15.31
CA GLN A 93 -16.01 1.06 -16.53
C GLN A 93 -14.80 1.98 -16.35
N TYR A 94 -14.93 3.11 -15.64
CA TYR A 94 -13.87 4.15 -15.61
C TYR A 94 -13.01 4.15 -14.35
N LEU A 95 -13.49 3.58 -13.24
CA LEU A 95 -12.76 3.54 -11.96
C LEU A 95 -11.49 2.66 -11.97
N PRO A 96 -11.42 1.53 -12.69
CA PRO A 96 -10.24 0.67 -12.68
C PRO A 96 -9.00 1.34 -13.26
N TYR A 97 -9.13 2.17 -14.31
CA TYR A 97 -7.99 2.80 -14.98
C TYR A 97 -7.10 3.65 -14.07
N PRO A 98 -7.62 4.66 -13.33
CA PRO A 98 -6.78 5.44 -12.41
C PRO A 98 -6.22 4.60 -11.27
N ILE A 99 -6.92 3.54 -10.85
CA ILE A 99 -6.43 2.64 -9.79
C ILE A 99 -5.26 1.79 -10.29
N TYR A 100 -5.35 1.23 -11.49
CA TYR A 100 -4.24 0.51 -12.11
C TYR A 100 -3.05 1.43 -12.38
N ALA A 101 -3.30 2.67 -12.81
CA ALA A 101 -2.22 3.66 -12.96
C ALA A 101 -1.51 3.92 -11.62
N ALA A 102 -2.26 4.10 -10.53
CA ALA A 102 -1.70 4.24 -9.20
C ALA A 102 -0.93 2.98 -8.76
N ALA A 103 -1.46 1.78 -9.03
CA ALA A 103 -0.80 0.52 -8.73
C ALA A 103 0.56 0.40 -9.44
N VAL A 104 0.63 0.77 -10.72
CA VAL A 104 1.88 0.79 -11.50
C VAL A 104 2.87 1.80 -10.94
N MET A 105 2.42 3.01 -10.58
CA MET A 105 3.28 4.04 -9.98
C MET A 105 3.91 3.55 -8.67
N PHE A 106 3.12 2.91 -7.80
CA PHE A 106 3.62 2.33 -6.56
C PHE A 106 4.56 1.15 -6.80
N PHE A 107 4.28 0.31 -7.81
CA PHE A 107 5.18 -0.76 -8.19
C PHE A 107 6.54 -0.23 -8.68
N ILE A 108 6.55 0.82 -9.50
CA ILE A 108 7.78 1.49 -9.95
C ILE A 108 8.52 2.07 -8.75
N ALA A 109 7.83 2.75 -7.83
CA ALA A 109 8.45 3.28 -6.61
C ALA A 109 9.10 2.18 -5.77
N ALA A 110 8.44 1.03 -5.62
CA ALA A 110 9.00 -0.15 -4.95
C ALA A 110 10.28 -0.64 -5.65
N MET A 111 10.26 -0.80 -6.97
CA MET A 111 11.41 -1.26 -7.75
C MET A 111 12.60 -0.29 -7.65
N LEU A 112 12.35 1.01 -7.76
CA LEU A 112 13.39 2.03 -7.61
C LEU A 112 13.98 2.04 -6.20
N GLY A 113 13.15 1.81 -5.17
CA GLY A 113 13.61 1.64 -3.79
C GLY A 113 14.56 0.46 -3.63
N ILE A 114 14.25 -0.69 -4.25
CA ILE A 114 15.11 -1.87 -4.22
C ILE A 114 16.42 -1.63 -4.98
N ILE A 115 16.35 -1.07 -6.19
CA ILE A 115 17.51 -0.86 -7.07
C ILE A 115 18.51 0.13 -6.44
N ARG A 116 18.04 1.27 -5.93
CA ARG A 116 18.90 2.29 -5.30
C ARG A 116 19.67 1.73 -4.10
N HIS A 117 19.03 0.86 -3.31
CA HIS A 117 19.71 0.20 -2.21
C HIS A 117 20.74 -0.84 -2.68
N ARG A 118 20.48 -1.56 -3.77
CA ARG A 118 21.46 -2.51 -4.35
C ARG A 118 22.75 -1.81 -4.81
N SER A 119 22.65 -0.60 -5.35
CA SER A 119 23.80 0.20 -5.79
C SER A 119 24.61 0.86 -4.66
N SER A 120 24.13 0.80 -3.41
CA SER A 120 24.82 1.41 -2.24
C SER A 120 25.71 0.41 -1.49
N LEU A 121 25.80 -0.84 -1.95
CA LEU A 121 26.72 -1.82 -1.39
C LEU A 121 28.10 -1.61 -2.02
N PRO A 122 29.18 -1.43 -1.24
CA PRO A 122 30.52 -1.52 -1.80
C PRO A 122 30.66 -2.90 -2.44
N HIS A 123 31.11 -2.93 -3.69
CA HIS A 123 31.58 -4.15 -4.34
C HIS A 123 32.63 -4.77 -3.41
N VAL A 124 32.25 -5.87 -2.74
CA VAL A 124 33.21 -6.78 -2.11
C VAL A 124 33.68 -7.74 -3.18
#